data_AF-A0A0A3XP96-F1
#
_entry.id   AF-A0A0A3XP96-F1
#
_cell.length_a   1.000
_cell.length_b   1.000
_cell.length_c   1.000
_cell.angle_alpha   90.00
_cell.angle_beta   90.00
_cell.angle_gamma   90.00
#
_symmetry.space_group_name_H-M   'P 1'
#
loop_
_entity.id
_entity.type
_entity.pdbx_description
1 polymer ?
#
loop_
_entity_poly.entity_id
_entity_poly.type
_entity_poly.pdbx_seq_one_letter_code
_entity_poly.pdbx_strand_id
1 'polypeptide(L)' 'LFTAGALAVIRYAKIHGTGHRPWLTSLLARRPTKVAAIALANKLARMAWAMMARSERYKEPAALRA' A
#
# COMPACT_ATOMS: atom_id res chain seq x y z
N LEU A 1 1.15 0.84 -14.13
CA LEU A 1 -0.13 0.43 -13.50
C LEU A 1 -0.10 0.54 -11.98
N PHE A 2 0.79 -0.17 -11.27
CA PHE A 2 0.85 -0.13 -9.79
C PHE A 2 1.09 1.27 -9.18
N THR A 3 1.88 2.13 -9.83
CA THR A 3 2.14 3.51 -9.36
C THR A 3 0.91 4.40 -9.44
N ALA A 4 0.09 4.27 -10.48
CA ALA A 4 -1.17 4.99 -10.63
C ALA A 4 -2.18 4.56 -9.56
N GLY A 5 -2.30 3.25 -9.31
CA GLY A 5 -3.13 2.72 -8.22
C GLY A 5 -2.63 3.15 -6.83
N ALA A 6 -1.32 3.18 -6.62
CA ALA A 6 -0.72 3.67 -5.38
C ALA A 6 -1.02 5.16 -5.15
N LEU A 7 -1.02 5.98 -6.21
CA LEU A 7 -1.36 7.39 -6.14
C LEU A 7 -2.84 7.59 -5.78
N ALA A 8 -3.74 6.77 -6.34
CA ALA A 8 -5.16 6.77 -5.99
C ALA A 8 -5.38 6.42 -4.51
N VAL A 9 -4.67 5.41 -3.98
CA VAL A 9 -4.72 5.04 -2.55
C VAL A 9 -4.19 6.17 -1.67
N ILE A 10 -3.11 6.85 -2.07
CA ILE A 10 -2.58 7.99 -1.31
C ILE A 10 -3.56 9.17 -1.34
N ARG A 11 -4.20 9.44 -2.49
CA ARG A 11 -5.24 10.48 -2.60
C ARG A 11 -6.44 10.14 -1.69
N TYR A 12 -6.91 8.90 -1.73
CA TYR A 12 -7.98 8.43 -0.85
C TYR A 12 -7.61 8.58 0.63
N ALA A 13 -6.39 8.17 1.01
CA ALA A 13 -5.88 8.25 2.37
C ALA A 13 -5.71 9.70 2.88
N LYS A 14 -5.44 10.66 1.98
CA LYS A 14 -5.44 12.10 2.32
C LYS A 14 -6.85 12.65 2.55
N ILE A 15 -7.86 12.13 1.87
CA ILE A 15 -9.25 12.62 1.92
C ILE A 15 -10.02 11.99 3.09
N HIS A 16 -9.89 10.69 3.29
CA HIS A 16 -10.68 9.92 4.27
C HIS A 16 -9.92 9.63 5.58
N GLY A 17 -8.69 10.13 5.69
CA GLY A 17 -7.80 9.79 6.79
C GLY A 17 -7.11 8.44 6.59
N THR A 18 -6.00 8.25 7.30
CA THR A 18 -5.07 7.14 7.10
C THR A 18 -5.24 6.02 8.12
N GLY A 19 -6.42 5.91 8.74
CA GLY A 19 -6.69 4.98 9.85
C GLY A 19 -6.42 3.50 9.53
N HIS A 20 -6.53 3.10 8.27
CA HIS A 20 -6.30 1.72 7.84
C HIS A 20 -4.82 1.40 7.51
N ARG A 21 -3.92 2.39 7.43
CA ARG A 21 -2.49 2.18 7.14
C ARG A 21 -1.60 3.20 7.87
N PRO A 22 -1.35 3.03 9.18
CA PRO A 22 -0.49 3.94 9.96
C PRO A 22 0.94 4.04 9.41
N TRP A 23 1.44 2.97 8.77
CA TRP A 23 2.76 2.97 8.12
C TRP A 23 2.82 3.94 6.93
N LEU A 24 1.72 4.11 6.18
CA LEU A 24 1.66 4.99 5.02
C LEU A 24 1.60 6.46 5.46
N THR A 25 0.89 6.75 6.55
CA THR A 25 0.86 8.07 7.19
C THR A 25 2.24 8.50 7.64
N SER A 26 2.94 7.60 8.35
CA SER A 26 4.29 7.84 8.84
C SER A 26 5.28 8.06 7.69
N LEU A 27 5.07 7.36 6.57
CA LEU A 27 5.88 7.51 5.37
C LEU A 27 5.60 8.85 4.65
N LEU A 28 4.34 9.24 4.54
CA LEU A 28 3.94 10.53 3.94
C LEU A 28 4.36 11.72 4.80
N ALA A 29 4.43 11.57 6.12
CA ALA A 29 4.93 12.59 7.03
C ALA A 29 6.44 12.86 6.86
N ARG A 30 7.22 11.84 6.44
CA ARG A 30 8.69 11.93 6.34
C ARG A 30 9.22 12.06 4.92
N ARG A 31 8.44 11.68 3.90
CA ARG A 31 8.91 11.56 2.51
C ARG A 31 7.90 12.13 1.51
N PRO A 32 8.38 12.64 0.36
CA PRO A 32 7.51 13.19 -0.67
C PRO A 32 6.56 12.12 -1.23
N THR A 33 5.36 12.56 -1.60
CA THR A 33 4.24 11.72 -2.08
C THR A 33 4.65 10.70 -3.15
N LYS A 34 5.54 11.08 -4.09
CA LYS A 34 6.01 10.19 -5.16
C LYS A 34 6.79 8.99 -4.61
N VAL A 35 7.63 9.20 -3.60
CA VAL A 35 8.40 8.12 -2.95
C VAL A 35 7.47 7.18 -2.18
N ALA A 36 6.46 7.73 -1.50
CA ALA A 36 5.42 6.93 -0.86
C ALA A 36 4.63 6.08 -1.87
N ALA A 37 4.33 6.64 -3.05
CA ALA A 37 3.64 5.90 -4.12
C ALA A 37 4.49 4.74 -4.65
N ILE A 38 5.80 4.93 -4.83
CA ILE A 38 6.72 3.87 -5.26
C ILE A 38 6.81 2.78 -4.17
N ALA A 39 6.96 3.16 -2.90
CA ALA A 39 7.01 2.20 -1.80
C ALA A 39 5.73 1.37 -1.68
N LEU A 40 4.56 2.01 -1.85
CA LEU A 40 3.28 1.33 -1.87
C LEU A 40 3.14 0.40 -3.08
N ALA A 41 3.55 0.85 -4.27
CA ALA A 41 3.58 0.02 -5.46
C ALA A 41 4.50 -1.21 -5.27
N ASN A 42 5.68 -1.02 -4.68
CA ASN A 42 6.60 -2.11 -4.40
C ASN A 42 6.00 -3.12 -3.40
N LYS A 43 5.28 -2.62 -2.38
CA LYS A 43 4.56 -3.49 -1.43
C LYS A 43 3.49 -4.34 -2.13
N LEU A 44 2.71 -3.73 -3.03
CA LEU A 44 1.69 -4.44 -3.81
C LEU A 44 2.30 -5.45 -4.78
N ALA A 45 3.39 -5.10 -5.46
CA ALA A 45 4.12 -5.99 -6.35
C ALA A 45 4.66 -7.22 -5.61
N ARG A 46 5.19 -7.03 -4.39
CA ARG A 46 5.67 -8.13 -3.55
C ARG A 46 4.55 -9.06 -3.09
N MET A 47 3.37 -8.53 -2.77
CA MET A 47 2.19 -9.35 -2.45
C MET A 47 1.74 -10.15 -3.68
N ALA A 48 1.63 -9.49 -4.84
CA ALA A 48 1.28 -10.15 -6.09
C ALA A 48 2.28 -11.27 -6.43
N TRP A 49 3.58 -11.00 -6.29
CA TRP A 49 4.62 -12.00 -6.50
C TRP A 49 4.51 -13.16 -5.52
N ALA A 50 4.32 -12.91 -4.23
CA ALA A 50 4.18 -13.97 -3.24
C ALA A 50 2.94 -14.85 -3.49
N MET A 51 1.82 -14.25 -3.92
CA MET A 51 0.62 -14.99 -4.32
C MET A 51 0.87 -15.86 -5.55
N MET A 52 1.50 -15.32 -6.59
CA MET A 52 1.84 -16.06 -7.80
C MET A 52 2.84 -17.19 -7.53
N ALA A 53 3.90 -16.92 -6.77
CA ALA A 53 4.96 -17.88 -6.45
C ALA A 53 4.47 -19.04 -5.58
N ARG A 54 3.42 -18.82 -4.76
CA ARG A 54 2.84 -19.85 -3.89
C ARG A 54 1.52 -20.42 -4.41
N SER A 55 1.00 -19.91 -5.53
CA SER A 55 -0.36 -20.17 -6.02
C SER A 55 -1.44 -20.05 -4.92
N GLU A 56 -1.21 -19.18 -3.94
CA GLU A 56 -2.13 -18.96 -2.82
C GLU A 56 -3.06 -17.79 -3.11
N ARG A 57 -4.33 -17.91 -2.68
CA ARG A 57 -5.28 -16.80 -2.71
C ARG A 57 -4.82 -15.68 -1.77
N TYR A 58 -5.23 -14.45 -2.08
CA TYR A 58 -4.96 -13.28 -1.24
C TYR A 58 -5.42 -13.54 0.19
N LYS A 59 -4.47 -13.62 1.12
CA LYS A 59 -4.72 -13.65 2.56
C LYS A 59 -4.63 -12.21 3.05
N GLU A 60 -5.72 -11.71 3.61
CA GLU A 60 -5.72 -10.37 4.19
C GLU A 60 -4.62 -10.29 5.27
N PRO A 61 -3.69 -9.33 5.16
CA PRO A 61 -2.57 -9.28 6.08
C PRO A 61 -3.10 -9.03 7.50
N ALA A 62 -2.60 -9.79 8.47
CA ALA A 62 -3.09 -9.77 9.85
C ALA A 62 -3.13 -8.36 10.48
N ALA A 63 -2.29 -7.44 10.00
CA ALA A 63 -2.29 -6.03 10.41
C ALA A 63 -3.53 -5.21 9.96
N LEU A 64 -4.37 -5.75 9.07
CA LEU A 64 -5.66 -5.18 8.65
C LEU A 64 -6.86 -5.94 9.23
N ARG A 65 -6.65 -7.12 9.83
CA ARG A 65 -7.67 -7.84 10.59
C ARG A 65 -7.79 -7.19 11.98
N ALA A 66 -8.64 -6.19 12.09
CA ALA A 66 -9.12 -5.63 13.35
C ALA A 66 -10.65 -5.55 13.27
#